data_AF-A0A8H5GQA1-F1
#
_entry.id   AF-A0A8H5GQA1-F1
#
_cell.length_a   1.000
_cell.length_b   1.000
_cell.length_c   1.000
_cell.angle_alpha   90.00
_cell.angle_beta   90.00
_cell.angle_gamma   90.00
#
_symmetry.space_group_name_H-M   'P 1'
#
loop_
_entity.id
_entity.type
_entity.pdbx_description
1 polymer ?
#
loop_
_entity_poly.entity_id
_entity_poly.type
_entity_poly.pdbx_seq_one_letter_code
_entity_poly.pdbx_strand_id
1 'polypeptide(L)'
;MHYYKSKQLAGQTLPTRTTGSDRENLKHVGRAISTYPNGFNIHRNLSRILQNCGKTVDKCTNINWSTAEAPVFGTLALEGIHVRVSETKKQYLPLNNLGSSQSQFVICNSSLFEYGTFGFELGYSLVSPDSLTVWEAQFGDFANNAQCIIDQFIVNEERKWLQTSGLVMSLPHGYNGQGPEHSSARIERFLQLCDDHPNVVPSQQKIERQHQDYNMQVVYPTTPANYYHVLRRQIHCDFRKLLIVNLRQFLSL
;
A
#
# COMPACT_ATOMS: atom_id res chain seq x y z
N MET A 1 9.24 -11.81 10.83
CA MET A 1 9.17 -10.80 11.92
C MET A 1 8.10 -11.31 12.88
N HIS A 2 8.30 -11.34 14.20
CA HIS A 2 7.22 -11.80 15.11
C HIS A 2 6.18 -10.69 15.25
N TYR A 3 4.97 -10.86 14.71
CA TYR A 3 3.86 -9.94 14.95
C TYR A 3 2.91 -10.50 16.02
N TYR A 4 2.30 -9.61 16.79
CA TYR A 4 1.42 -9.96 17.90
C TYR A 4 -0.02 -10.13 17.43
N LYS A 5 -0.73 -11.10 18.02
CA LYS A 5 -2.18 -11.23 17.86
C LYS A 5 -2.91 -10.27 18.79
N SER A 6 -4.13 -9.86 18.45
CA SER A 6 -4.91 -8.84 19.18
C SER A 6 -5.05 -9.12 20.69
N LYS A 7 -5.18 -10.38 21.11
CA LYS A 7 -5.24 -10.75 22.54
C LYS A 7 -3.94 -10.45 23.31
N GLN A 8 -2.80 -10.46 22.63
CA GLN A 8 -1.47 -10.20 23.22
C GLN A 8 -1.18 -8.69 23.30
N LEU A 9 -1.94 -7.86 22.59
CA LEU A 9 -1.78 -6.39 22.53
C LEU A 9 -2.64 -5.62 23.53
N ALA A 10 -3.49 -6.32 24.30
CA ALA A 10 -4.38 -5.71 25.28
C ALA A 10 -3.57 -5.01 26.38
N GLY A 11 -3.59 -3.67 26.40
CA GLY A 11 -2.97 -2.85 27.44
C GLY A 11 -1.50 -2.45 27.21
N GLN A 12 -0.82 -2.95 26.16
CA GLN A 12 0.53 -2.49 25.79
C GLN A 12 0.51 -1.56 24.57
N THR A 13 1.18 -0.41 24.65
CA THR A 13 1.46 0.43 23.48
C THR A 13 2.75 -0.05 22.84
N LEU A 14 2.70 -0.53 21.61
CA LEU A 14 3.91 -0.91 20.87
C LEU A 14 4.73 0.32 20.46
N PRO A 15 6.06 0.21 20.41
CA PRO A 15 6.91 1.31 19.97
C PRO A 15 6.74 1.59 18.48
N THR A 16 6.76 2.86 18.10
CA THR A 16 6.81 3.26 16.68
C THR A 16 8.12 2.79 16.05
N ARG A 17 8.03 1.92 15.04
CA ARG A 17 9.19 1.46 14.28
C ARG A 17 9.58 2.48 13.21
N THR A 18 10.88 2.65 12.99
CA THR A 18 11.41 3.49 11.92
C THR A 18 11.01 2.93 10.57
N THR A 19 10.43 3.76 9.70
CA THR A 19 10.05 3.40 8.32
C THR A 19 10.98 4.03 7.28
N GLY A 20 12.02 4.75 7.70
CA GLY A 20 13.07 5.23 6.80
C GLY A 20 13.88 4.08 6.21
N SER A 21 14.58 4.36 5.12
CA SER A 21 15.59 3.48 4.54
C SER A 21 16.86 4.26 4.25
N ASP A 22 17.99 3.56 4.20
CA ASP A 22 19.27 4.17 3.85
C ASP A 22 19.24 4.79 2.46
N ARG A 23 19.88 5.95 2.34
CA ARG A 23 19.92 6.69 1.07
C ARG A 23 20.52 5.88 -0.06
N GLU A 24 21.51 5.03 0.24
CA GLU A 24 22.14 4.16 -0.76
C GLU A 24 21.18 3.07 -1.25
N ASN A 25 20.31 2.52 -0.39
CA ASN A 25 19.26 1.59 -0.81
C ASN A 25 18.22 2.29 -1.70
N LEU A 26 17.82 3.52 -1.35
CA LEU A 26 16.91 4.31 -2.18
C LEU A 26 17.50 4.58 -3.57
N LYS A 27 18.76 5.01 -3.64
CA LYS A 27 19.47 5.21 -4.93
C LYS A 27 19.62 3.92 -5.70
N HIS A 28 19.92 2.81 -5.02
CA HIS A 28 20.05 1.50 -5.65
C HIS A 28 18.76 1.08 -6.34
N VAL A 29 17.62 1.20 -5.65
CA VAL A 29 16.29 0.97 -6.25
C VAL A 29 16.04 1.93 -7.40
N GLY A 30 16.37 3.22 -7.24
CA GLY A 30 16.25 4.23 -8.29
C GLY A 30 17.05 3.89 -9.56
N ARG A 31 18.26 3.35 -9.41
CA ARG A 31 19.06 2.85 -10.54
C ARG A 31 18.37 1.66 -11.20
N ALA A 32 17.96 0.66 -10.42
CA ALA A 32 17.34 -0.55 -10.94
C ALA A 32 16.09 -0.26 -11.79
N ILE A 33 15.17 0.59 -11.30
CA ILE A 33 13.95 0.95 -12.06
C ILE A 33 14.22 1.74 -13.33
N SER A 34 15.37 2.41 -13.40
CA SER A 34 15.79 3.18 -14.58
C SER A 34 16.58 2.35 -15.61
N THR A 35 16.83 1.07 -15.30
CA THR A 35 17.64 0.16 -16.12
C THR A 35 16.84 -1.03 -16.62
N TYR A 36 17.25 -1.59 -17.76
CA TYR A 36 16.64 -2.74 -18.39
C TYR A 36 17.73 -3.57 -19.11
N PRO A 37 17.49 -4.86 -19.40
CA PRO A 37 18.50 -5.75 -19.95
C PRO A 37 19.00 -5.30 -21.33
N ASN A 38 20.24 -5.65 -21.66
CA ASN A 38 20.80 -5.42 -22.99
C ASN A 38 19.94 -6.12 -24.05
N GLY A 39 19.59 -5.40 -25.13
CA GLY A 39 18.72 -5.91 -26.19
C GLY A 39 17.21 -5.81 -25.89
N PHE A 40 16.80 -5.28 -24.74
CA PHE A 40 15.38 -5.03 -24.46
C PHE A 40 14.83 -3.88 -25.31
N ASN A 41 13.86 -4.17 -26.18
CA ASN A 41 13.22 -3.17 -27.03
C ASN A 41 12.18 -2.36 -26.25
N ILE A 42 12.62 -1.25 -25.65
CA ILE A 42 11.76 -0.36 -24.88
C ILE A 42 11.14 0.74 -25.75
N HIS A 43 9.87 1.06 -25.48
CA HIS A 43 9.22 2.21 -26.11
C HIS A 43 9.90 3.52 -25.69
N ARG A 44 10.19 4.41 -26.66
CA ARG A 44 10.97 5.64 -26.45
C ARG A 44 10.43 6.55 -25.33
N ASN A 45 9.11 6.71 -25.25
CA ASN A 45 8.49 7.53 -24.21
C ASN A 45 8.67 6.92 -22.81
N LEU A 46 8.60 5.58 -22.71
CA LEU A 46 8.78 4.87 -21.45
C LEU A 46 10.24 4.97 -20.98
N SER A 47 11.20 4.80 -21.88
CA SER A 47 12.63 4.98 -21.58
C SER A 47 12.90 6.37 -20.97
N ARG A 48 12.30 7.43 -21.53
CA ARG A 48 12.41 8.79 -20.99
C ARG A 48 11.83 8.92 -19.58
N ILE A 49 10.67 8.31 -19.33
CA ILE A 49 10.02 8.33 -18.01
C ILE A 49 10.91 7.62 -16.98
N LEU A 50 11.36 6.40 -17.28
CA LEU A 50 12.19 5.60 -16.36
C LEU A 50 13.53 6.29 -16.04
N GLN A 51 14.19 6.88 -17.04
CA GLN A 51 15.40 7.65 -16.83
C GLN A 51 15.17 8.88 -15.95
N ASN A 52 14.01 9.54 -16.09
CA ASN A 52 13.66 10.67 -15.23
C ASN A 52 13.42 10.22 -13.78
N CYS A 53 12.70 9.12 -13.57
CA CYS A 53 12.52 8.51 -12.24
C CYS A 53 13.86 8.19 -11.58
N GLY A 54 14.80 7.57 -12.31
CA GLY A 54 16.14 7.30 -11.77
C GLY A 54 16.89 8.57 -11.35
N LYS A 55 16.83 9.63 -12.18
CA LYS A 55 17.49 10.91 -11.91
C LYS A 55 16.91 11.64 -10.69
N THR A 56 15.59 11.65 -10.51
CA THR A 56 14.95 12.33 -9.37
C THR A 56 15.23 11.62 -8.05
N VAL A 57 15.28 10.28 -8.07
CA VAL A 57 15.68 9.48 -6.90
C VAL A 57 17.15 9.71 -6.56
N ASP A 58 18.04 9.67 -7.55
CA ASP A 58 19.49 9.85 -7.35
C ASP A 58 19.82 11.23 -6.76
N LYS A 59 19.20 12.27 -7.30
CA LYS A 59 19.36 13.66 -6.81
C LYS A 59 18.55 13.95 -5.54
N CYS A 60 17.64 13.06 -5.15
CA CYS A 60 16.70 13.25 -4.04
C CYS A 60 15.89 14.56 -4.15
N THR A 61 15.48 14.93 -5.36
CA THR A 61 14.71 16.15 -5.62
C THR A 61 13.55 15.87 -6.58
N ASN A 62 12.42 16.56 -6.39
CA ASN A 62 11.23 16.47 -7.24
C ASN A 62 10.72 15.04 -7.48
N ILE A 63 10.75 14.21 -6.43
CA ILE A 63 10.18 12.86 -6.46
C ILE A 63 8.65 13.01 -6.52
N ASN A 64 8.05 12.49 -7.59
CA ASN A 64 6.59 12.44 -7.75
C ASN A 64 6.02 11.12 -7.18
N TRP A 65 4.69 10.97 -7.22
CA TRP A 65 3.99 9.81 -6.66
C TRP A 65 4.41 8.48 -7.28
N SER A 66 4.40 8.38 -8.61
CA SER A 66 4.81 7.16 -9.31
C SER A 66 6.27 6.79 -9.07
N THR A 67 7.14 7.78 -8.88
CA THR A 67 8.55 7.55 -8.55
C THR A 67 8.73 7.12 -7.10
N ALA A 68 7.84 7.50 -6.18
CA ALA A 68 7.95 7.15 -4.76
C ALA A 68 7.52 5.70 -4.45
N GLU A 69 6.67 5.09 -5.27
CA GLU A 69 6.23 3.70 -5.10
C GLU A 69 7.37 2.70 -5.26
N ALA A 70 8.19 2.86 -6.29
CA ALA A 70 9.28 1.94 -6.56
C ALA A 70 10.26 1.83 -5.36
N PRO A 71 10.72 2.93 -4.74
CA PRO A 71 11.46 2.90 -3.49
C PRO A 71 10.74 2.17 -2.35
N VAL A 72 9.42 2.27 -2.20
CA VAL A 72 8.69 1.51 -1.17
C VAL A 72 8.88 0.02 -1.40
N PHE A 73 8.49 -0.45 -2.58
CA PHE A 73 8.48 -1.87 -2.89
C PHE A 73 9.90 -2.45 -2.94
N GLY A 74 10.84 -1.71 -3.54
CA GLY A 74 12.23 -2.13 -3.65
C GLY A 74 12.95 -2.19 -2.31
N THR A 75 12.72 -1.23 -1.40
CA THR A 75 13.35 -1.28 -0.07
C THR A 75 12.79 -2.40 0.81
N LEU A 76 11.47 -2.64 0.75
CA LEU A 76 10.86 -3.80 1.42
C LEU A 76 11.39 -5.12 0.83
N ALA A 77 11.51 -5.23 -0.50
CA ALA A 77 12.08 -6.42 -1.13
C ALA A 77 13.54 -6.67 -0.71
N LEU A 78 14.36 -5.61 -0.58
CA LEU A 78 15.72 -5.71 -0.05
C LEU A 78 15.77 -6.14 1.42
N GLU A 79 14.73 -5.82 2.20
CA GLU A 79 14.54 -6.26 3.59
C GLU A 79 14.00 -7.70 3.70
N GLY A 80 13.84 -8.40 2.58
CA GLY A 80 13.33 -9.78 2.54
C GLY A 80 11.80 -9.88 2.62
N ILE A 81 11.09 -8.75 2.49
CA ILE A 81 9.63 -8.71 2.53
C ILE A 81 9.07 -8.96 1.13
N HIS A 82 8.19 -9.96 1.03
CA HIS A 82 7.46 -10.22 -0.22
C HIS A 82 6.43 -9.10 -0.44
N VAL A 83 6.41 -8.56 -1.66
CA VAL A 83 5.51 -7.46 -2.03
C VAL A 83 4.64 -7.92 -3.19
N ARG A 84 3.32 -7.85 -2.99
CA ARG A 84 2.30 -8.28 -3.94
C ARG A 84 1.36 -7.12 -4.26
N VAL A 85 1.34 -6.72 -5.53
CA VAL A 85 0.40 -5.77 -6.13
C VAL A 85 -0.37 -6.52 -7.22
N SER A 86 -1.59 -6.15 -7.55
CA SER A 86 -2.39 -6.93 -8.50
C SER A 86 -2.51 -6.33 -9.92
N GLU A 87 -1.45 -6.48 -10.78
CA GLU A 87 -1.31 -6.47 -12.30
C GLU A 87 -0.36 -7.55 -13.13
N THR A 88 -0.81 -8.43 -14.09
CA THR A 88 -0.32 -9.65 -14.81
C THR A 88 -0.36 -9.45 -16.33
N LYS A 89 0.82 -9.43 -16.93
CA LYS A 89 1.17 -10.13 -18.18
C LYS A 89 2.62 -10.62 -18.03
N LYS A 90 3.17 -11.39 -18.98
CA LYS A 90 4.63 -11.62 -19.03
C LYS A 90 5.33 -10.28 -19.23
N GLN A 91 6.01 -9.80 -18.20
CA GLN A 91 6.66 -8.50 -18.17
C GLN A 91 8.04 -8.61 -17.51
N TYR A 92 8.96 -7.75 -17.93
CA TYR A 92 10.19 -7.51 -17.19
C TYR A 92 9.86 -6.64 -15.97
N LEU A 93 10.17 -7.12 -14.76
CA LEU A 93 9.95 -6.40 -13.51
C LEU A 93 11.30 -5.92 -12.97
N PRO A 94 11.65 -4.63 -13.12
CA PRO A 94 12.95 -4.11 -12.67
C PRO A 94 13.22 -4.35 -11.18
N LEU A 95 12.17 -4.30 -10.35
CA LEU A 95 12.26 -4.50 -8.91
C LEU A 95 12.62 -5.94 -8.49
N ASN A 96 12.59 -6.92 -9.39
CA ASN A 96 13.09 -8.27 -9.16
C ASN A 96 14.59 -8.44 -9.49
N ASN A 97 15.30 -7.34 -9.77
CA ASN A 97 16.72 -7.33 -10.14
C ASN A 97 17.54 -6.37 -9.25
N LEU A 98 17.25 -6.35 -7.95
CA LEU A 98 17.93 -5.56 -6.92
C LEU A 98 19.10 -6.32 -6.27
N GLY A 99 19.06 -7.64 -6.18
CA GLY A 99 20.17 -8.42 -5.59
C GLY A 99 19.81 -9.89 -5.37
N SER A 100 20.78 -10.74 -5.01
CA SER A 100 20.53 -12.17 -4.81
C SER A 100 19.77 -12.53 -3.53
N SER A 101 19.80 -11.65 -2.52
CA SER A 101 19.14 -11.86 -1.22
C SER A 101 17.75 -11.23 -1.13
N GLN A 102 17.28 -10.56 -2.17
CA GLN A 102 15.99 -9.88 -2.13
C GLN A 102 14.83 -10.88 -2.10
N SER A 103 13.69 -10.43 -1.56
CA SER A 103 12.43 -11.13 -1.74
C SER A 103 11.78 -10.80 -3.08
N GLN A 104 10.81 -11.61 -3.46
CA GLN A 104 10.07 -11.45 -4.71
C GLN A 104 9.13 -10.24 -4.64
N PHE A 105 9.09 -9.50 -5.74
CA PHE A 105 8.07 -8.52 -6.04
C PHE A 105 7.16 -9.07 -7.14
N VAL A 106 5.87 -9.15 -6.85
CA VAL A 106 4.87 -9.72 -7.75
C VAL A 106 3.83 -8.67 -8.07
N ILE A 107 3.55 -8.48 -9.36
CA ILE A 107 2.40 -7.72 -9.86
C ILE A 107 1.40 -8.76 -10.51
N CYS A 108 0.07 -8.73 -10.23
CA CYS A 108 -1.00 -9.65 -10.75
C CYS A 108 -2.39 -9.09 -11.30
N ASN A 109 -2.72 -9.08 -12.61
CA ASN A 109 -3.71 -8.21 -13.37
C ASN A 109 -4.94 -8.98 -13.17
N SER A 110 -5.60 -8.50 -12.14
CA SER A 110 -6.95 -8.79 -11.84
C SER A 110 -7.72 -8.76 -13.16
N SER A 111 -8.54 -9.79 -13.34
CA SER A 111 -9.64 -9.68 -14.29
C SER A 111 -10.51 -8.48 -13.86
N LEU A 112 -11.31 -7.94 -14.78
CA LEU A 112 -12.23 -6.83 -14.48
C LEU A 112 -13.36 -7.29 -13.54
N PHE A 113 -13.00 -7.60 -12.29
CA PHE A 113 -13.83 -8.25 -11.28
C PHE A 113 -13.32 -7.91 -9.88
N GLU A 114 -13.82 -6.83 -9.30
CA GLU A 114 -13.36 -6.31 -8.02
C GLU A 114 -13.69 -7.27 -6.87
N TYR A 115 -14.89 -7.87 -6.87
CA TYR A 115 -15.34 -8.75 -5.80
C TYR A 115 -14.40 -9.95 -5.59
N GLY A 116 -14.15 -10.74 -6.64
CA GLY A 116 -13.32 -11.93 -6.51
C GLY A 116 -11.84 -11.61 -6.30
N THR A 117 -11.34 -10.55 -6.91
CA THR A 117 -9.93 -10.18 -6.81
C THR A 117 -9.62 -9.61 -5.43
N PHE A 118 -10.47 -8.74 -4.90
CA PHE A 118 -10.34 -8.23 -3.53
C PHE A 118 -10.48 -9.37 -2.49
N GLY A 119 -11.44 -10.28 -2.67
CA GLY A 119 -11.59 -11.44 -1.79
C GLY A 119 -10.39 -12.37 -1.80
N PHE A 120 -9.76 -12.56 -2.96
CA PHE A 120 -8.52 -13.33 -3.08
C PHE A 120 -7.37 -12.66 -2.34
N GLU A 121 -7.16 -11.34 -2.51
CA GLU A 121 -6.09 -10.61 -1.82
C GLU A 121 -6.31 -10.56 -0.31
N LEU A 122 -7.55 -10.49 0.16
CA LEU A 122 -7.88 -10.66 1.57
C LEU A 122 -7.41 -12.04 2.06
N GLY A 123 -7.80 -13.12 1.39
CA GLY A 123 -7.35 -14.47 1.74
C GLY A 123 -5.82 -14.60 1.76
N TYR A 124 -5.13 -14.01 0.78
CA TYR A 124 -3.67 -13.98 0.71
C TYR A 124 -3.06 -13.27 1.92
N SER A 125 -3.57 -12.08 2.27
CA SER A 125 -3.07 -11.28 3.38
C SER A 125 -3.23 -11.94 4.75
N LEU A 126 -4.25 -12.81 4.91
CA LEU A 126 -4.48 -13.58 6.13
C LEU A 126 -3.48 -14.74 6.27
N VAL A 127 -3.11 -15.37 5.16
CA VAL A 127 -2.16 -16.50 5.14
C VAL A 127 -0.70 -16.02 5.16
N SER A 128 -0.42 -14.87 4.53
CA SER A 128 0.93 -14.30 4.39
C SER A 128 1.01 -12.90 5.02
N PRO A 129 0.83 -12.78 6.35
CA PRO A 129 0.80 -11.50 7.06
C PRO A 129 2.15 -10.75 7.00
N ASP A 130 3.27 -11.44 6.77
CA ASP A 130 4.58 -10.83 6.61
C ASP A 130 4.79 -10.22 5.21
N SER A 131 3.84 -10.37 4.28
CA SER A 131 3.90 -9.77 2.94
C SER A 131 3.16 -8.44 2.89
N LEU A 132 3.68 -7.48 2.12
CA LEU A 132 2.90 -6.30 1.74
C LEU A 132 1.95 -6.70 0.61
N THR A 133 0.67 -6.82 0.92
CA THR A 133 -0.38 -7.13 -0.05
C THR A 133 -1.18 -5.86 -0.34
N VAL A 134 -1.25 -5.47 -1.61
CA VAL A 134 -1.94 -4.27 -2.08
C VAL A 134 -2.96 -4.65 -3.14
N TRP A 135 -4.22 -4.31 -2.88
CA TRP A 135 -5.27 -4.28 -3.89
C TRP A 135 -5.51 -2.84 -4.31
N GLU A 136 -5.51 -2.58 -5.60
CA GLU A 136 -5.73 -1.26 -6.16
C GLU A 136 -7.00 -1.26 -7.02
N ALA A 137 -7.89 -0.32 -6.74
CA ALA A 137 -9.03 -0.06 -7.60
C ALA A 137 -8.59 0.80 -8.80
N GLN A 138 -9.15 0.55 -9.98
CA GLN A 138 -8.88 1.41 -11.15
C GLN A 138 -9.28 2.87 -10.88
N PHE A 139 -10.44 3.06 -10.26
CA PHE A 139 -10.89 4.28 -9.61
C PHE A 139 -11.47 3.88 -8.26
N GLY A 140 -11.29 4.73 -7.24
CA GLY A 140 -11.79 4.43 -5.90
C GLY A 140 -13.30 4.23 -5.85
N ASP A 141 -14.04 4.83 -6.78
CA ASP A 141 -15.49 4.71 -6.95
C ASP A 141 -15.94 3.24 -7.11
N PHE A 142 -15.12 2.38 -7.74
CA PHE A 142 -15.42 0.98 -8.03
C PHE A 142 -15.22 0.02 -6.85
N ALA A 143 -14.68 0.48 -5.72
CA ALA A 143 -14.55 -0.34 -4.52
C ALA A 143 -15.91 -0.84 -3.98
N ASN A 144 -17.00 -0.16 -4.34
CA ASN A 144 -18.37 -0.58 -4.03
C ASN A 144 -18.73 -1.97 -4.61
N ASN A 145 -18.10 -2.42 -5.68
CA ASN A 145 -18.33 -3.76 -6.23
C ASN A 145 -17.85 -4.88 -5.30
N ALA A 146 -16.97 -4.57 -4.34
CA ALA A 146 -16.50 -5.49 -3.31
C ALA A 146 -17.15 -5.25 -1.92
N GLN A 147 -18.24 -4.47 -1.84
CA GLN A 147 -18.81 -4.00 -0.57
C GLN A 147 -19.16 -5.12 0.43
N CYS A 148 -19.68 -6.26 -0.05
CA CYS A 148 -19.98 -7.39 0.84
C CYS A 148 -18.72 -7.91 1.56
N ILE A 149 -17.58 -7.94 0.86
CA ILE A 149 -16.32 -8.38 1.47
C ILE A 149 -15.81 -7.31 2.44
N ILE A 150 -15.93 -6.04 2.07
CA ILE A 150 -15.58 -4.91 2.93
C ILE A 150 -16.37 -4.99 4.25
N ASP A 151 -17.69 -5.05 4.17
CA ASP A 151 -18.58 -4.97 5.34
C ASP A 151 -18.57 -6.25 6.17
N GLN A 152 -18.65 -7.42 5.53
CA GLN A 152 -18.89 -8.67 6.26
C GLN A 152 -17.61 -9.34 6.74
N PHE A 153 -16.47 -9.02 6.12
CA PHE A 153 -15.20 -9.65 6.41
C PHE A 153 -14.19 -8.64 6.97
N ILE A 154 -13.49 -7.90 6.12
CA ILE A 154 -12.24 -7.24 6.49
C ILE A 154 -12.40 -6.12 7.54
N VAL A 155 -13.54 -5.43 7.58
CA VAL A 155 -13.81 -4.39 8.60
C VAL A 155 -14.10 -5.00 9.98
N ASN A 156 -14.57 -6.25 10.02
CA ASN A 156 -15.07 -6.91 11.23
C ASN A 156 -14.27 -8.15 11.64
N GLU A 157 -13.22 -8.50 10.90
CA GLU A 157 -12.53 -9.79 11.01
C GLU A 157 -11.88 -10.00 12.38
N GLU A 158 -11.31 -8.95 12.96
CA GLU A 158 -10.64 -8.99 14.25
C GLU A 158 -11.65 -9.19 15.37
N ARG A 159 -12.79 -8.49 15.29
CA ARG A 159 -13.87 -8.58 16.29
C ARG A 159 -14.60 -9.92 16.21
N LYS A 160 -14.89 -10.41 15.00
CA LYS A 160 -15.68 -11.64 14.79
C LYS A 160 -14.85 -12.91 14.94
N TRP A 161 -13.62 -12.91 14.44
CA TRP A 161 -12.83 -14.14 14.29
C TRP A 161 -11.40 -14.04 14.83
N LEU A 162 -11.03 -12.92 15.46
CA LEU A 162 -9.67 -12.67 15.96
C LEU A 162 -8.59 -12.82 14.87
N GLN A 163 -8.98 -12.55 13.62
CA GLN A 163 -8.09 -12.52 12.47
C GLN A 163 -7.65 -11.08 12.20
N THR A 164 -6.46 -10.91 11.65
CA THR A 164 -5.90 -9.58 11.34
C THR A 164 -5.27 -9.60 9.97
N SER A 165 -5.69 -8.70 9.10
CA SER A 165 -5.13 -8.48 7.76
C SER A 165 -4.33 -7.19 7.73
N GLY A 166 -3.18 -7.24 7.03
CA GLY A 166 -2.39 -6.07 6.68
C GLY A 166 -2.70 -5.50 5.30
N LEU A 167 -3.79 -5.95 4.66
CA LEU A 167 -4.15 -5.60 3.29
C LEU A 167 -4.24 -4.08 3.14
N VAL A 168 -3.63 -3.59 2.06
CA VAL A 168 -3.74 -2.20 1.63
C VAL A 168 -4.78 -2.11 0.52
N MET A 169 -5.76 -1.24 0.71
CA MET A 169 -6.74 -0.85 -0.31
C MET A 169 -6.32 0.51 -0.87
N SER A 170 -5.73 0.51 -2.05
CA SER A 170 -5.34 1.72 -2.78
C SER A 170 -6.53 2.21 -3.61
N LEU A 171 -7.06 3.39 -3.27
CA LEU A 171 -8.26 3.97 -3.85
C LEU A 171 -7.95 5.33 -4.48
N PRO A 172 -7.83 5.40 -5.81
CA PRO A 172 -7.72 6.69 -6.50
C PRO A 172 -8.93 7.59 -6.21
N HIS A 173 -8.66 8.82 -5.78
CA HIS A 173 -9.65 9.80 -5.33
C HIS A 173 -9.27 11.22 -5.76
N GLY A 174 -10.24 12.01 -6.23
CA GLY A 174 -10.02 13.42 -6.56
C GLY A 174 -11.14 14.04 -7.40
N TYR A 175 -11.65 15.21 -7.00
CA TYR A 175 -12.68 15.94 -7.74
C TYR A 175 -12.07 16.77 -8.88
N ASN A 176 -11.75 16.10 -9.99
CA ASN A 176 -11.06 16.72 -11.12
C ASN A 176 -11.98 16.98 -12.33
N GLY A 177 -13.31 16.92 -12.15
CA GLY A 177 -14.29 17.15 -13.22
C GLY A 177 -14.52 15.96 -14.16
N GLN A 178 -14.08 14.76 -13.80
CA GLN A 178 -14.23 13.54 -14.62
C GLN A 178 -15.59 12.82 -14.46
N GLY A 179 -16.52 13.45 -13.72
CA GLY A 179 -17.86 12.92 -13.49
C GLY A 179 -18.00 12.07 -12.22
N PRO A 180 -19.20 11.54 -11.96
CA PRO A 180 -19.58 10.96 -10.67
C PRO A 180 -18.95 9.59 -10.36
N GLU A 181 -18.43 8.88 -11.36
CA GLU A 181 -17.81 7.55 -11.21
C GLU A 181 -16.27 7.57 -11.30
N HIS A 182 -15.68 8.77 -11.27
CA HIS A 182 -14.24 8.98 -11.39
C HIS A 182 -13.77 10.11 -10.46
N SER A 183 -14.40 10.23 -9.29
CA SER A 183 -14.14 11.36 -8.38
C SER A 183 -13.98 10.91 -6.93
N SER A 184 -14.81 9.97 -6.46
CA SER A 184 -14.95 9.69 -5.04
C SER A 184 -14.72 8.22 -4.69
N ALA A 185 -13.69 7.98 -3.89
CA ALA A 185 -13.51 6.73 -3.17
C ALA A 185 -14.52 6.55 -2.02
N ARG A 186 -15.44 7.49 -1.81
CA ARG A 186 -16.45 7.46 -0.74
C ARG A 186 -15.83 7.32 0.65
N ILE A 187 -14.83 8.15 0.93
CA ILE A 187 -14.05 8.16 2.19
C ILE A 187 -14.96 8.15 3.42
N GLU A 188 -16.07 8.89 3.35
CA GLU A 188 -17.09 8.97 4.39
C GLU A 188 -17.64 7.60 4.81
N ARG A 189 -17.75 6.63 3.87
CA ARG A 189 -18.21 5.27 4.16
C ARG A 189 -17.16 4.51 4.98
N PHE A 190 -15.89 4.62 4.61
CA PHE A 190 -14.81 3.99 5.38
C PHE A 190 -14.67 4.60 6.78
N LEU A 191 -14.84 5.92 6.90
CA LEU A 191 -14.88 6.59 8.21
C LEU A 191 -16.06 6.13 9.06
N GLN A 192 -17.24 5.94 8.47
CA GLN A 192 -18.43 5.42 9.17
C GLN A 192 -18.22 3.97 9.65
N LEU A 193 -17.44 3.17 8.92
CA LEU A 193 -17.12 1.79 9.26
C LEU A 193 -16.01 1.65 10.32
N CYS A 194 -15.31 2.74 10.66
CA CYS A 194 -14.31 2.74 11.72
C CYS A 194 -15.00 2.57 13.09
N ASP A 195 -14.45 1.74 13.97
CA ASP A 195 -14.98 1.54 15.32
C ASP A 195 -14.56 2.62 16.33
N ASP A 196 -14.32 3.85 15.84
CA ASP A 196 -14.03 5.04 16.65
C ASP A 196 -15.30 5.69 17.21
N HIS A 197 -15.20 6.28 18.39
CA HIS A 197 -16.35 6.92 19.03
C HIS A 197 -16.61 8.30 18.39
N PRO A 198 -17.77 8.52 17.73
CA PRO A 198 -17.99 9.71 16.91
C PRO A 198 -18.03 11.02 17.70
N ASN A 199 -18.36 10.94 19.00
CA ASN A 199 -18.61 12.11 19.84
C ASN A 199 -17.63 12.25 21.03
N VAL A 200 -16.55 11.44 21.07
CA VAL A 200 -15.61 11.46 22.21
C VAL A 200 -14.21 11.62 21.69
N VAL A 201 -13.56 12.71 22.09
CA VAL A 201 -12.13 12.90 21.83
C VAL A 201 -11.34 11.93 22.70
N PRO A 202 -10.51 11.05 22.12
CA PRO A 202 -9.70 10.11 22.88
C PRO A 202 -8.68 10.83 23.77
N SER A 203 -8.33 10.22 24.90
CA SER A 203 -7.21 10.69 25.73
C SER A 203 -5.88 10.54 24.98
N GLN A 204 -4.84 11.26 25.41
CA GLN A 204 -3.51 11.19 24.80
C GLN A 204 -2.98 9.73 24.67
N GLN A 205 -3.18 8.91 25.70
CA GLN A 205 -2.80 7.50 25.69
C GLN A 205 -3.57 6.68 24.64
N LYS A 206 -4.85 6.99 24.41
CA LYS A 206 -5.66 6.36 23.36
C LYS A 206 -5.26 6.84 21.96
N ILE A 207 -4.90 8.12 21.82
CA ILE A 207 -4.36 8.67 20.56
C ILE A 207 -3.09 7.92 20.15
N GLU A 208 -2.17 7.69 21.09
CA GLU A 208 -0.92 6.96 20.85
C GLU A 208 -1.16 5.52 20.37
N ARG A 209 -2.28 4.90 20.75
CA ARG A 209 -2.65 3.53 20.36
C ARG A 209 -3.71 3.44 19.28
N GLN A 210 -4.25 4.56 18.80
CA GLN A 210 -5.38 4.59 17.85
C GLN A 210 -5.13 3.67 16.64
N HIS A 211 -3.95 3.74 16.05
CA HIS A 211 -3.53 2.89 14.93
C HIS A 211 -3.44 1.38 15.24
N GLN A 212 -3.34 0.99 16.52
CA GLN A 212 -3.34 -0.41 17.01
C GLN A 212 -4.73 -0.89 17.38
N ASP A 213 -5.54 -0.03 18.00
CA ASP A 213 -6.77 -0.43 18.68
C ASP A 213 -7.98 -0.49 17.73
N TYR A 214 -8.08 0.42 16.75
CA TYR A 214 -9.22 0.44 15.83
C TYR A 214 -9.07 -0.56 14.68
N ASN A 215 -10.20 -0.92 14.08
CA ASN A 215 -10.31 -1.96 13.06
C ASN A 215 -9.58 -1.65 11.74
N MET A 216 -9.47 -0.38 11.37
CA MET A 216 -8.81 0.04 10.13
C MET A 216 -8.10 1.38 10.26
N GLN A 217 -7.24 1.67 9.30
CA GLN A 217 -6.54 2.94 9.15
C GLN A 217 -7.01 3.61 7.86
N VAL A 218 -7.60 4.80 7.95
CA VAL A 218 -8.00 5.58 6.76
C VAL A 218 -7.05 6.77 6.61
N VAL A 219 -6.36 6.85 5.47
CA VAL A 219 -5.39 7.92 5.21
C VAL A 219 -5.63 8.59 3.87
N TYR A 220 -5.25 9.87 3.80
CA TYR A 220 -5.22 10.66 2.57
C TYR A 220 -3.88 11.39 2.47
N PRO A 221 -2.80 10.70 2.04
CA PRO A 221 -1.47 11.31 1.97
C PRO A 221 -1.45 12.44 0.93
N THR A 222 -0.72 13.51 1.23
CA THR A 222 -0.59 14.69 0.35
C THR A 222 0.81 14.88 -0.22
N THR A 223 1.80 14.09 0.25
CA THR A 223 3.14 14.05 -0.32
C THR A 223 3.58 12.61 -0.63
N PRO A 224 4.46 12.42 -1.63
CA PRO A 224 5.01 11.09 -1.92
C PRO A 224 5.79 10.48 -0.74
N ALA A 225 6.39 11.31 0.12
CA ALA A 225 7.07 10.83 1.34
C ALA A 225 6.07 10.28 2.38
N ASN A 226 4.91 10.93 2.56
CA ASN A 226 3.86 10.40 3.43
C ASN A 226 3.42 9.01 2.96
N TYR A 227 3.22 8.85 1.65
CA TYR A 227 2.83 7.57 1.07
C TYR A 227 3.91 6.49 1.27
N TYR A 228 5.18 6.86 1.06
CA TYR A 228 6.32 5.98 1.32
C TYR A 228 6.31 5.43 2.75
N HIS A 229 6.18 6.32 3.73
CA HIS A 229 6.21 5.93 5.14
C HIS A 229 4.97 5.14 5.56
N VAL A 230 3.79 5.49 5.04
CA VAL A 230 2.53 4.79 5.34
C VAL A 230 2.57 3.34 4.87
N LEU A 231 3.04 3.07 3.65
CA LEU A 231 3.10 1.70 3.14
C LEU A 231 4.14 0.86 3.90
N ARG A 232 5.32 1.41 4.21
CA ARG A 232 6.32 0.69 5.01
C ARG A 232 5.85 0.44 6.44
N ARG A 233 5.05 1.36 7.01
CA ARG A 233 4.44 1.19 8.34
C ARG A 233 3.60 -0.09 8.42
N GLN A 234 2.88 -0.47 7.37
CA GLN A 234 2.06 -1.69 7.37
C GLN A 234 2.85 -2.97 7.71
N ILE A 235 4.12 -3.01 7.32
CA ILE A 235 4.98 -4.16 7.57
C ILE A 235 5.80 -3.98 8.84
N HIS A 236 6.32 -2.77 9.05
CA HIS A 236 7.20 -2.48 10.19
C HIS A 236 6.44 -2.47 11.52
N CYS A 237 5.13 -2.22 11.53
CA CYS A 237 4.34 -2.41 12.74
C CYS A 237 4.36 -3.88 13.18
N ASP A 238 4.42 -4.12 14.49
CA ASP A 238 4.39 -5.49 15.03
C ASP A 238 2.95 -6.06 15.11
N PHE A 239 2.03 -5.52 14.31
CA PHE A 239 0.63 -5.91 14.20
C PHE A 239 0.12 -5.62 12.78
N ARG A 240 -1.06 -6.13 12.43
CA ARG A 240 -1.67 -5.95 11.10
C ARG A 240 -3.06 -5.35 11.22
N LYS A 241 -3.33 -4.32 10.43
CA LYS A 241 -4.63 -3.66 10.28
C LYS A 241 -4.84 -3.28 8.83
N LEU A 242 -6.09 -3.36 8.38
CA LEU A 242 -6.51 -2.83 7.08
C LEU A 242 -6.06 -1.38 6.94
N LEU A 243 -5.50 -1.05 5.78
CA LEU A 243 -5.13 0.32 5.43
C LEU A 243 -5.90 0.75 4.18
N ILE A 244 -6.74 1.78 4.32
CA ILE A 244 -7.41 2.48 3.22
C ILE A 244 -6.55 3.69 2.84
N VAL A 245 -5.96 3.67 1.64
CA VAL A 245 -5.15 4.77 1.11
C VAL A 245 -5.92 5.48 0.00
N ASN A 246 -6.31 6.72 0.25
CA ASN A 246 -6.90 7.57 -0.77
C ASN A 246 -5.79 8.24 -1.55
N LEU A 247 -5.46 7.71 -2.72
CA LEU A 247 -4.42 8.27 -3.56
C LEU A 247 -4.98 9.39 -4.41
N ARG A 248 -4.31 10.54 -4.39
CA ARG A 248 -4.73 11.67 -5.19
C ARG A 248 -4.63 11.30 -6.67
N GLN A 249 -5.75 11.33 -7.35
CA GLN A 249 -5.79 11.16 -8.79
C GLN A 249 -5.17 12.41 -9.44
N PHE A 250 -3.89 12.33 -9.75
CA PHE A 250 -3.27 13.24 -10.69
C PHE A 250 -3.53 12.69 -12.08
N LEU A 251 -4.00 13.56 -12.97
CA LEU A 251 -3.85 13.34 -14.41
C LEU A 251 -2.35 13.27 -14.69
N SER A 252 -1.75 12.09 -14.57
CA SER A 252 -0.40 11.85 -15.06
C SER A 252 -0.50 11.59 -16.57
N LEU A 253 -0.51 12.66 -17.34
CA LEU A 253 -0.04 12.71 -18.72
C LEU A 253 0.89 13.92 -18.88
#